data_AF-A0AA38Q2B2-F1
#
_entry.id   AF-A0AA38Q2B2-F1
#
_cell.length_a   1.000
_cell.length_b   1.000
_cell.length_c   1.000
_cell.angle_alpha   90.00
_cell.angle_beta   90.00
_cell.angle_gamma   90.00
#
_symmetry.space_group_name_H-M   'P 1'
#
loop_
_entity.id
_entity.type
_entity.pdbx_description
1 polymer ?
#
loop_
_entity_poly.entity_id
_entity_poly.type
_entity_poly.pdbx_seq_one_letter_code
_entity_poly.pdbx_strand_id
1 'polypeptide(L)'
;MVLIRSRKFLGCLALSMGVWMLALVSLMLGVAGSVIGWLEIALVLDEHPLPLEDKVFLFIRTIALSLLVFLSLIGIFVGLYKRPGLAFIYSKMVASHYILLLFALASTLVLTLRSASDTSVDQCTNGTSSRMIIEFCSPGWSLVQGALICIVGTSVLVQLYAFIIAGNFAYRLDLETALVFPDSASFRSDKFHPLEDKPVFLV
;
A
#
# COMPACT_ATOMS: atom_id res chain seq x y z
N MET A 1 -2.29 -0.16 22.19
CA MET A 1 -1.18 -0.76 21.40
C MET A 1 0.11 -0.09 21.82
N VAL A 2 1.03 -0.83 22.44
CA VAL A 2 2.36 -0.32 22.80
C VAL A 2 3.20 -0.28 21.52
N LEU A 3 3.12 0.82 20.79
CA LEU A 3 4.04 1.09 19.68
C LEU A 3 5.41 1.43 20.29
N ILE A 4 6.42 0.62 19.99
CA ILE A 4 7.81 0.91 20.37
C ILE A 4 8.15 2.29 19.82
N ARG A 5 8.36 3.26 20.72
CA ARG A 5 8.61 4.67 20.41
C ARG A 5 10.03 4.84 19.88
N SER A 6 10.28 4.39 18.65
CA SER A 6 11.57 4.65 17.99
C SER A 6 11.64 6.11 17.56
N ARG A 7 12.48 6.90 18.24
CA ARG A 7 12.70 8.32 17.89
C ARG A 7 13.58 8.50 16.64
N LYS A 8 14.23 7.44 16.14
CA LYS A 8 15.19 7.51 15.04
C LYS A 8 14.93 6.41 13.99
N PHE A 9 15.03 6.77 12.72
CA PHE A 9 15.01 5.82 11.60
C PHE A 9 16.43 5.28 11.40
N LEU A 10 16.64 3.95 11.41
CA LEU A 10 17.96 3.33 11.25
C LEU A 10 19.06 3.91 12.18
N GLY A 11 18.69 4.29 13.42
CA GLY A 11 19.62 4.77 14.44
C GLY A 11 20.13 6.22 14.29
N CYS A 12 20.15 6.78 13.07
CA CYS A 12 20.72 8.13 12.82
C CYS A 12 19.90 9.01 11.85
N LEU A 13 18.98 8.48 11.05
CA LEU A 13 18.26 9.28 10.07
C LEU A 13 17.02 9.98 10.66
N ALA A 14 16.78 11.20 10.19
CA ALA A 14 15.57 11.93 10.49
C ALA A 14 14.34 11.15 10.00
N LEU A 15 13.30 11.10 10.82
CA LEU A 15 12.09 10.33 10.52
C LEU A 15 11.39 10.80 9.23
N SER A 16 11.46 12.11 8.92
CA SER A 16 10.99 12.66 7.64
C SER A 16 11.74 12.07 6.46
N MET A 17 13.04 11.76 6.62
CA MET A 17 13.82 11.11 5.58
C MET A 17 13.36 9.68 5.30
N GLY A 18 13.02 8.94 6.35
CA GLY A 18 12.45 7.61 6.21
C GLY A 18 11.16 7.61 5.38
N VAL A 19 10.27 8.59 5.59
CA VAL A 19 9.00 8.67 4.86
C VAL A 19 9.22 8.87 3.35
N TRP A 20 10.03 9.84 2.92
CA TRP A 20 10.23 10.08 1.49
C TRP A 20 11.08 8.99 0.81
N MET A 21 12.05 8.40 1.51
CA MET A 21 12.84 7.29 0.97
C MET A 21 11.99 6.04 0.73
N LEU A 22 11.14 5.67 1.70
CA LEU A 22 10.23 4.53 1.52
C LEU A 22 9.19 4.81 0.44
N ALA A 23 8.76 6.06 0.30
CA ALA A 23 7.87 6.48 -0.78
C ALA A 23 8.56 6.35 -2.16
N LEU A 24 9.85 6.71 -2.29
CA LEU A 24 10.59 6.48 -3.54
C LEU A 24 10.75 5.00 -3.88
N VAL A 25 11.07 4.15 -2.90
CA VAL A 25 11.16 2.69 -3.14
C VAL A 25 9.79 2.15 -3.57
N SER A 26 8.72 2.58 -2.91
CA SER A 26 7.35 2.22 -3.25
C SER A 26 6.96 2.72 -4.64
N LEU A 27 7.43 3.90 -5.04
CA LEU A 27 7.21 4.46 -6.38
C LEU A 27 7.86 3.58 -7.44
N MET A 28 9.13 3.19 -7.26
CA MET A 28 9.84 2.33 -8.21
C MET A 28 9.16 0.97 -8.36
N LEU A 29 8.78 0.33 -7.23
CA LEU A 29 8.07 -0.95 -7.24
C LEU A 29 6.69 -0.82 -7.88
N GLY A 30 5.95 0.25 -7.56
CA GLY A 30 4.62 0.51 -8.12
C GLY A 30 4.66 0.77 -9.62
N VAL A 31 5.62 1.55 -10.12
CA VAL A 31 5.79 1.84 -11.56
C VAL A 31 6.21 0.57 -12.30
N ALA A 32 7.20 -0.16 -11.80
CA ALA A 32 7.63 -1.41 -12.43
C ALA A 32 6.47 -2.42 -12.49
N GLY A 33 5.78 -2.62 -11.38
CA GLY A 33 4.65 -3.54 -11.29
C GLY A 33 3.44 -3.12 -12.12
N SER A 34 3.11 -1.82 -12.19
CA SER A 34 1.99 -1.34 -12.99
C SER A 34 2.27 -1.46 -14.49
N VAL A 35 3.47 -1.12 -14.94
CA VAL A 35 3.86 -1.27 -16.36
C VAL A 35 3.77 -2.73 -16.79
N ILE A 36 4.32 -3.66 -15.99
CA ILE A 36 4.20 -5.10 -16.28
C ILE A 36 2.73 -5.53 -16.30
N GLY A 37 1.93 -5.14 -15.31
CA GLY A 37 0.51 -5.51 -15.25
C GLY A 37 -0.31 -4.98 -16.42
N TRP A 38 -0.09 -3.74 -16.84
CA TRP A 38 -0.78 -3.17 -18.01
C TRP A 38 -0.32 -3.79 -19.32
N LEU A 39 0.97 -4.15 -19.44
CA LEU A 39 1.47 -4.90 -20.59
C LEU A 39 0.85 -6.31 -20.67
N GLU A 40 0.73 -7.00 -19.53
CA GLU A 40 0.03 -8.29 -19.47
C GLU A 40 -1.44 -8.15 -19.90
N ILE A 41 -2.15 -7.11 -19.43
CA ILE A 41 -3.52 -6.84 -19.87
C ILE A 41 -3.57 -6.63 -21.38
N ALA A 42 -2.71 -5.75 -21.92
CA ALA A 42 -2.75 -5.38 -23.33
C ALA A 42 -2.41 -6.55 -24.27
N LEU A 43 -1.40 -7.36 -23.91
CA LEU A 43 -0.94 -8.45 -24.77
C LEU A 43 -1.82 -9.69 -24.65
N VAL A 44 -2.29 -10.01 -23.44
CA VAL A 44 -2.95 -11.29 -23.18
C VAL A 44 -4.46 -11.22 -23.47
N LEU A 45 -5.15 -10.13 -23.12
CA LEU A 45 -6.60 -10.05 -23.34
C LEU A 45 -7.01 -9.94 -24.81
N ASP A 46 -6.17 -9.33 -25.63
CA ASP A 46 -6.50 -9.12 -27.04
C ASP A 46 -6.34 -10.42 -27.85
N GLU A 47 -5.43 -11.30 -27.45
CA GLU A 47 -5.16 -12.55 -28.19
C GLU A 47 -5.85 -13.79 -27.59
N HIS A 48 -6.08 -13.85 -26.26
CA HIS A 48 -6.55 -15.07 -25.60
C HIS A 48 -7.60 -14.78 -24.50
N PRO A 49 -8.84 -15.31 -24.62
CA PRO A 49 -9.87 -15.10 -23.62
C PRO A 49 -9.58 -15.93 -22.35
N LEU A 50 -9.00 -15.30 -21.33
CA LEU A 50 -8.90 -15.90 -20.00
C LEU A 50 -10.28 -16.07 -19.35
N PRO A 51 -10.44 -17.04 -18.43
CA PRO A 51 -11.63 -17.10 -17.58
C PRO A 51 -11.82 -15.76 -16.85
N LEU A 52 -13.09 -15.36 -16.71
CA LEU A 52 -13.47 -14.06 -16.13
C LEU A 52 -12.86 -13.82 -14.75
N GLU A 53 -12.72 -14.86 -13.94
CA GLU A 53 -12.15 -14.78 -12.59
C GLU A 53 -10.70 -14.29 -12.60
N ASP A 54 -9.84 -14.92 -13.41
CA ASP A 54 -8.41 -14.60 -13.50
C ASP A 54 -8.19 -13.18 -14.04
N LYS A 55 -9.03 -12.79 -15.02
CA LYS A 55 -9.04 -11.44 -15.58
C LYS A 55 -9.35 -10.39 -14.51
N VAL A 56 -10.33 -10.63 -13.64
CA VAL A 56 -10.69 -9.70 -12.55
C VAL A 56 -9.53 -9.55 -11.56
N PHE A 57 -8.89 -10.64 -11.15
CA PHE A 57 -7.75 -10.58 -10.22
C PHE A 57 -6.56 -9.83 -10.82
N LEU A 58 -6.27 -10.04 -12.10
CA LEU A 58 -5.18 -9.37 -12.80
C LEU A 58 -5.42 -7.85 -12.90
N PHE A 59 -6.66 -7.42 -13.14
CA PHE A 59 -7.05 -6.00 -13.09
C PHE A 59 -6.92 -5.42 -11.68
N ILE A 60 -7.45 -6.10 -10.66
CA ILE A 60 -7.39 -5.62 -9.26
C ILE A 60 -5.94 -5.40 -8.83
N ARG A 61 -5.05 -6.35 -9.13
CA ARG A 61 -3.61 -6.25 -8.83
C ARG A 61 -2.97 -5.05 -9.53
N THR A 62 -3.24 -4.88 -10.83
CA THR A 62 -2.66 -3.79 -11.64
C THR A 62 -3.14 -2.42 -11.17
N ILE A 63 -4.42 -2.30 -10.81
CA ILE A 63 -4.99 -1.08 -10.22
C ILE A 63 -4.37 -0.81 -8.84
N ALA A 64 -4.20 -1.82 -7.98
CA ALA A 64 -3.56 -1.65 -6.68
C ALA A 64 -2.10 -1.18 -6.80
N LEU A 65 -1.33 -1.72 -7.74
CA LEU A 65 0.05 -1.26 -8.00
C LEU A 65 0.08 0.16 -8.58
N SER A 66 -0.90 0.54 -9.40
CA SER A 66 -1.04 1.92 -9.89
C SER A 66 -1.41 2.89 -8.76
N LEU A 67 -2.29 2.49 -7.84
CA LEU A 67 -2.65 3.27 -6.67
C LEU A 67 -1.45 3.44 -5.72
N LEU A 68 -0.57 2.45 -5.63
CA LEU A 68 0.69 2.56 -4.91
C LEU A 68 1.59 3.68 -5.46
N VAL A 69 1.66 3.85 -6.79
CA VAL A 69 2.39 4.97 -7.42
C VAL A 69 1.82 6.30 -6.94
N PHE A 70 0.49 6.45 -6.96
CA PHE A 70 -0.17 7.68 -6.52
C PHE A 70 0.06 7.97 -5.03
N LEU A 71 -0.07 6.96 -4.16
CA LEU A 71 0.23 7.11 -2.73
C LEU A 71 1.69 7.44 -2.48
N SER A 72 2.60 6.90 -3.28
CA SER A 72 4.04 7.21 -3.17
C SER A 72 4.33 8.68 -3.46
N LEU A 73 3.66 9.28 -4.46
CA LEU A 73 3.76 10.71 -4.72
C LEU A 73 3.27 11.55 -3.52
N ILE A 74 2.15 11.15 -2.91
CA ILE A 74 1.65 11.79 -1.69
C ILE A 74 2.66 11.63 -0.54
N GLY A 75 3.26 10.46 -0.38
CA GLY A 75 4.27 10.20 0.65
C GLY A 75 5.51 11.08 0.51
N ILE A 76 5.99 11.30 -0.72
CA ILE A 76 7.08 12.23 -1.01
C ILE A 76 6.67 13.66 -0.60
N PHE A 77 5.47 14.10 -0.98
CA PHE A 77 4.94 15.42 -0.61
C PHE A 77 4.86 15.58 0.92
N VAL A 78 4.31 14.60 1.63
CA VAL A 78 4.22 14.60 3.10
C VAL A 78 5.60 14.74 3.76
N GLY A 79 6.60 14.00 3.26
CA GLY A 79 7.97 14.05 3.76
C GLY A 79 8.63 15.43 3.60
N LEU A 80 8.31 16.13 2.51
CA LEU A 80 8.85 17.47 2.20
C LEU A 80 8.16 18.58 3.01
N TYR A 81 6.83 18.61 3.03
CA TYR A 81 6.06 19.72 3.65
C TYR A 81 5.88 19.59 5.17
N LYS A 82 6.08 18.39 5.73
CA LYS A 82 6.08 18.13 7.19
C LYS A 82 4.83 18.66 7.93
N ARG A 83 3.65 18.58 7.29
CA ARG A 83 2.37 18.99 7.91
C ARG A 83 1.76 17.82 8.68
N PRO A 84 1.37 17.98 9.97
CA PRO A 84 0.88 16.88 10.81
C PRO A 84 -0.41 16.26 10.26
N GLY A 85 -1.37 17.08 9.82
CA GLY A 85 -2.63 16.60 9.24
C GLY A 85 -2.43 15.75 7.99
N LEU A 86 -1.53 16.17 7.09
CA LEU A 86 -1.20 15.39 5.88
C LEU A 86 -0.51 14.07 6.23
N ALA A 87 0.40 14.07 7.20
CA ALA A 87 1.06 12.85 7.66
C ALA A 87 0.09 11.84 8.27
N PHE A 88 -0.91 12.31 9.03
CA PHE A 88 -1.94 11.46 9.61
C PHE A 88 -2.84 10.83 8.54
N ILE A 89 -3.33 11.64 7.59
CA ILE A 89 -4.15 11.17 6.47
C ILE A 89 -3.37 10.15 5.64
N TYR A 90 -2.11 10.44 5.31
CA TYR A 90 -1.25 9.53 4.57
C TYR A 90 -1.06 8.20 5.29
N SER A 91 -0.80 8.20 6.60
CA SER A 91 -0.67 6.97 7.40
C SER A 91 -1.94 6.10 7.30
N LYS A 92 -3.14 6.70 7.32
CA LYS A 92 -4.40 5.98 7.15
C LYS A 92 -4.59 5.44 5.73
N MET A 93 -4.24 6.22 4.70
CA MET A 93 -4.30 5.77 3.31
C MET A 93 -3.35 4.60 3.02
N VAL A 94 -2.14 4.64 3.56
CA VAL A 94 -1.19 3.51 3.44
C VAL A 94 -1.73 2.28 4.17
N ALA A 95 -2.33 2.43 5.35
CA ALA A 95 -2.93 1.31 6.08
C ALA A 95 -4.07 0.65 5.29
N SER A 96 -4.97 1.43 4.69
CA SER A 96 -6.05 0.87 3.86
C SER A 96 -5.51 0.20 2.60
N HIS A 97 -4.51 0.80 1.96
CA HIS A 97 -3.89 0.24 0.77
C HIS A 97 -3.11 -1.04 1.05
N TYR A 98 -2.49 -1.15 2.22
CA TYR A 98 -1.76 -2.34 2.63
C TYR A 98 -2.68 -3.58 2.64
N ILE A 99 -3.93 -3.42 3.08
CA ILE A 99 -4.94 -4.50 3.06
C ILE A 99 -5.25 -4.92 1.61
N LEU A 100 -5.40 -3.95 0.70
CA LEU A 100 -5.64 -4.23 -0.73
C LEU A 100 -4.45 -4.97 -1.36
N LEU A 101 -3.21 -4.60 -1.02
CA LEU A 101 -2.02 -5.29 -1.50
C LEU A 101 -1.89 -6.71 -0.95
N LEU A 102 -2.25 -6.94 0.31
CA LEU A 102 -2.29 -8.30 0.87
C LEU A 102 -3.28 -9.19 0.13
N PHE A 103 -4.47 -8.67 -0.20
CA PHE A 103 -5.44 -9.38 -1.00
C PHE A 103 -4.88 -9.69 -2.40
N ALA A 104 -4.29 -8.69 -3.07
CA ALA A 104 -3.68 -8.87 -4.39
C ALA A 104 -2.54 -9.91 -4.37
N LEU A 105 -1.70 -9.91 -3.32
CA LEU A 105 -0.63 -10.90 -3.15
C LEU A 105 -1.19 -12.30 -2.96
N ALA A 106 -2.20 -12.45 -2.08
CA ALA A 106 -2.85 -13.74 -1.84
C ALA A 106 -3.48 -14.29 -3.11
N SER A 107 -4.24 -13.48 -3.85
CA SER A 107 -4.82 -13.87 -5.14
C SER A 107 -3.74 -14.27 -6.15
N THR A 108 -2.65 -13.51 -6.25
CA THR A 108 -1.54 -13.82 -7.16
C THR A 108 -0.88 -15.16 -6.80
N LEU A 109 -0.65 -15.43 -5.52
CA LEU A 109 -0.09 -16.70 -5.06
C LEU A 109 -1.03 -17.87 -5.35
N VAL A 110 -2.33 -17.72 -5.09
CA VAL A 110 -3.32 -18.77 -5.38
C VAL A 110 -3.36 -19.09 -6.87
N LEU A 111 -3.38 -18.08 -7.73
CA LEU A 111 -3.39 -18.27 -9.19
C LEU A 111 -2.09 -18.92 -9.68
N THR A 112 -0.95 -18.53 -9.12
CA THR A 112 0.36 -19.08 -9.53
C THR A 112 0.55 -20.52 -9.05
N LEU A 113 0.02 -20.87 -7.87
CA LEU A 113 0.13 -22.21 -7.30
C LEU A 113 -0.92 -23.19 -7.82
N ARG A 114 -2.01 -22.69 -8.41
CA ARG A 114 -3.03 -23.54 -9.03
C ARG A 114 -2.44 -24.13 -10.32
N SER A 115 -2.24 -25.44 -10.34
CA SER A 115 -1.84 -26.14 -11.56
C SER A 115 -2.89 -25.91 -12.66
N ALA A 116 -2.50 -25.29 -13.78
CA ALA A 116 -3.37 -25.26 -14.95
C ALA A 116 -3.42 -26.65 -15.56
N SER A 117 -4.61 -27.07 -16.01
CA SER A 117 -4.77 -28.28 -16.81
C SER A 117 -4.08 -28.09 -18.16
N ASP A 118 -3.44 -29.13 -18.69
CA ASP A 118 -2.74 -29.11 -19.99
C ASP A 118 -3.64 -28.58 -21.12
N THR A 119 -4.94 -28.84 -21.06
CA THR A 119 -5.95 -28.33 -22.00
C THR A 119 -6.05 -26.80 -22.04
N SER A 120 -5.81 -26.12 -20.91
CA SER A 120 -5.82 -24.66 -20.84
C SER A 120 -4.56 -24.05 -21.43
N VAL A 121 -3.43 -24.77 -21.37
CA VAL A 121 -2.14 -24.34 -21.93
C VAL A 121 -2.16 -24.44 -23.45
N ASP A 122 -2.68 -25.53 -23.99
CA ASP A 122 -2.83 -25.70 -25.43
C ASP A 122 -3.80 -24.66 -26.03
N GLN A 123 -4.89 -24.33 -25.32
CA GLN A 123 -5.80 -23.25 -25.73
C GLN A 123 -5.15 -21.86 -25.64
N CYS A 124 -4.32 -21.62 -24.61
CA CYS A 124 -3.65 -20.33 -24.41
C CYS A 124 -2.51 -20.11 -25.41
N THR A 125 -1.81 -21.16 -25.83
CA THR A 125 -0.73 -21.03 -26.82
C THR A 125 -1.27 -20.95 -28.24
N ASN A 126 -2.43 -21.52 -28.54
CA ASN A 126 -3.07 -21.49 -29.87
C ASN A 126 -2.09 -21.80 -31.03
N GLY A 127 -1.09 -22.66 -30.77
CA GLY A 127 -0.05 -23.02 -31.73
C GLY A 127 1.03 -21.96 -32.00
N THR A 128 1.08 -20.86 -31.23
CA THR A 128 2.14 -19.85 -31.34
C THR A 128 3.50 -20.41 -30.90
N SER A 129 4.56 -20.06 -31.63
CA SER A 129 5.94 -20.39 -31.29
C SER A 129 6.67 -19.28 -30.53
N SER A 130 5.95 -18.20 -30.18
CA SER A 130 6.53 -17.10 -29.41
C SER A 130 6.86 -17.56 -27.99
N ARG A 131 8.16 -17.59 -27.67
CA ARG A 131 8.66 -17.97 -26.34
C ARG A 131 8.02 -17.16 -25.21
N MET A 132 7.75 -15.88 -25.45
CA MET A 132 7.13 -15.00 -24.46
C MET A 132 5.70 -15.45 -24.14
N ILE A 133 4.89 -15.76 -25.14
CA ILE A 133 3.51 -16.22 -24.94
C ILE A 133 3.49 -17.60 -24.26
N ILE A 134 4.41 -18.50 -24.66
CA ILE A 134 4.55 -19.81 -24.02
C ILE A 134 4.92 -19.66 -22.54
N GLU A 135 5.83 -18.74 -22.20
CA GLU A 135 6.20 -18.45 -20.80
C GLU A 135 5.06 -17.78 -20.01
N PHE A 136 4.09 -17.13 -20.66
CA PHE A 136 2.88 -16.60 -20.03
C PHE A 136 1.79 -17.66 -19.82
N CYS A 137 1.66 -18.59 -20.77
CA CYS A 137 0.63 -19.63 -20.78
C CYS A 137 1.00 -20.88 -20.00
N SER A 138 2.29 -21.15 -19.81
CA SER A 138 2.77 -22.33 -19.08
C SER A 138 2.53 -22.16 -17.57
N PRO A 139 1.76 -23.06 -16.92
CA PRO A 139 1.67 -23.10 -15.47
C PRO A 139 3.03 -23.49 -14.90
N GLY A 140 3.64 -22.59 -14.14
CA GLY A 140 4.95 -22.84 -13.56
C GLY A 140 5.66 -21.56 -13.13
N TRP A 141 6.86 -21.71 -12.57
CA TRP A 141 7.75 -20.61 -12.20
C TRP A 141 8.29 -19.91 -13.45
N SER A 142 7.41 -19.23 -14.18
CA SER A 142 7.80 -18.28 -15.22
C SER A 142 8.51 -17.11 -14.57
N LEU A 143 9.58 -16.62 -15.22
CA LEU A 143 10.39 -15.53 -14.71
C LEU A 143 9.52 -14.27 -14.48
N VAL A 144 8.51 -14.04 -15.33
CA VAL A 144 7.60 -12.90 -15.23
C VAL A 144 6.67 -13.01 -14.01
N GLN A 145 6.05 -14.17 -13.81
CA GLN A 145 5.19 -14.41 -12.64
C GLN A 145 5.99 -14.35 -11.33
N GLY A 146 7.17 -14.94 -11.33
CA GLY A 146 8.10 -14.86 -10.20
C GLY A 146 8.50 -13.41 -9.89
N ALA A 147 8.83 -12.61 -10.91
CA ALA A 147 9.16 -11.20 -10.74
C ALA A 147 7.98 -10.41 -10.16
N LEU A 148 6.75 -10.66 -10.61
CA LEU A 148 5.56 -10.01 -10.07
C LEU A 148 5.30 -10.37 -8.61
N ILE A 149 5.43 -11.64 -8.23
CA ILE A 149 5.32 -12.06 -6.83
C ILE A 149 6.38 -11.36 -5.98
N CYS A 150 7.61 -11.27 -6.46
CA CYS A 150 8.68 -10.54 -5.78
C CYS A 150 8.37 -9.05 -5.62
N ILE A 151 7.86 -8.38 -6.67
CA ILE A 151 7.49 -6.96 -6.62
C ILE A 151 6.37 -6.72 -5.62
N VAL A 152 5.27 -7.49 -5.70
CA VAL A 152 4.12 -7.33 -4.80
C VAL A 152 4.51 -7.68 -3.36
N GLY A 153 5.24 -8.78 -3.16
CA GLY A 153 5.73 -9.20 -1.84
C GLY A 153 6.64 -8.17 -1.19
N THR A 154 7.60 -7.62 -1.95
CA THR A 154 8.46 -6.53 -1.46
C THR A 154 7.65 -5.27 -1.16
N SER A 155 6.66 -4.94 -2.01
CA SER A 155 5.78 -3.79 -1.81
C SER A 155 4.97 -3.89 -0.52
N VAL A 156 4.48 -5.08 -0.17
CA VAL A 156 3.79 -5.34 1.12
C VAL A 156 4.72 -5.02 2.29
N LEU A 157 5.96 -5.52 2.27
CA LEU A 157 6.94 -5.24 3.34
C LEU A 157 7.27 -3.75 3.46
N VAL A 158 7.50 -3.09 2.32
CA VAL A 158 7.79 -1.66 2.27
C VAL A 158 6.60 -0.85 2.80
N GLN A 159 5.36 -1.21 2.44
CA GLN A 159 4.16 -0.54 2.95
C GLN A 159 3.95 -0.72 4.45
N LEU A 160 4.17 -1.93 4.97
CA LEU A 160 4.08 -2.16 6.41
C LEU A 160 5.05 -1.25 7.16
N TYR A 161 6.28 -1.14 6.65
CA TYR A 161 7.29 -0.27 7.24
C TYR A 161 6.94 1.21 7.07
N ALA A 162 6.45 1.62 5.90
CA ALA A 162 5.99 2.97 5.63
C ALA A 162 4.84 3.38 6.55
N PHE A 163 3.90 2.47 6.84
CA PHE A 163 2.80 2.70 7.77
C PHE A 163 3.30 3.02 9.19
N ILE A 164 4.22 2.21 9.72
CA ILE A 164 4.80 2.40 11.06
C ILE A 164 5.54 3.74 11.13
N ILE A 165 6.36 4.04 10.12
CA ILE A 165 7.15 5.28 10.09
C ILE A 165 6.26 6.51 9.91
N ALA A 166 5.27 6.47 9.03
CA ALA A 166 4.33 7.57 8.82
C ALA A 166 3.51 7.85 10.08
N GLY A 167 3.06 6.81 10.80
CA GLY A 167 2.34 6.96 12.07
C GLY A 167 3.20 7.62 13.15
N ASN A 168 4.43 7.15 13.32
CA ASN A 168 5.39 7.76 14.24
C ASN A 168 5.73 9.20 13.85
N PHE A 169 5.80 9.48 12.54
CA PHE A 169 6.10 10.82 12.02
C PHE A 169 4.95 11.80 12.27
N ALA A 170 3.72 11.38 12.02
CA ALA A 170 2.52 12.17 12.32
C ALA A 170 2.45 12.52 13.81
N TYR A 171 2.66 11.54 14.69
CA TYR A 171 2.66 11.75 16.13
C TYR A 171 3.76 12.71 16.59
N ARG A 172 4.96 12.62 16.00
CA ARG A 172 6.06 13.54 16.31
C ARG A 172 5.72 14.98 15.91
N LEU A 173 5.17 15.19 14.72
CA LEU A 173 4.80 16.52 14.24
C LEU A 173 3.68 17.14 15.09
N ASP A 174 2.74 16.33 15.55
CA ASP A 174 1.67 16.78 16.44
C ASP A 174 2.23 17.27 17.79
N LEU A 175 3.16 16.50 18.39
CA LEU A 175 3.84 16.90 19.62
C LEU A 175 4.66 18.19 19.45
N GLU A 176 5.40 18.32 18.34
CA GLU A 176 6.16 19.54 18.03
C GLU A 176 5.23 20.74 17.84
N THR A 177 4.06 20.55 17.23
CA THR A 177 3.07 21.62 17.05
C THR A 177 2.45 22.04 18.39
N ALA A 178 2.13 21.08 19.26
CA ALA A 178 1.57 21.34 20.58
C ALA A 178 2.54 22.08 21.52
N LEU A 179 3.84 21.83 21.40
CA LEU A 179 4.87 22.53 22.17
C LEU A 179 5.08 23.99 21.72
N VAL A 180 4.85 24.29 20.44
CA VAL A 180 5.02 25.65 19.89
C VAL A 180 3.83 26.55 20.23
N PHE A 181 2.62 25.99 20.38
CA PHE A 181 1.39 26.76 20.64
C PHE A 181 0.66 26.31 21.92
N PRO A 182 1.28 26.44 23.11
CA PRO A 182 0.67 25.98 24.37
C PRO A 182 -0.65 26.70 24.70
N ASP A 183 -0.79 27.98 24.33
CA ASP A 183 -1.94 28.82 24.70
C ASP A 183 -3.26 28.46 23.97
N SER A 184 -3.21 27.71 22.87
CA SER A 184 -4.43 27.28 22.16
C SER A 184 -5.15 26.11 22.85
N ALA A 185 -4.46 25.38 23.73
CA ALA A 185 -5.02 24.26 24.47
C ALA A 185 -5.80 24.71 25.73
N SER A 186 -5.46 25.86 26.32
CA SER A 186 -6.20 26.39 27.49
C SER A 186 -7.62 26.78 27.13
N PHE A 187 -7.84 27.32 25.92
CA PHE A 187 -9.15 27.77 25.44
C PHE A 187 -10.20 26.66 25.26
N ARG A 188 -9.79 25.38 25.19
CA ARG A 188 -10.73 24.25 25.06
C ARG A 188 -11.16 23.69 26.42
N SER A 189 -10.42 23.97 27.50
CA SER A 189 -10.74 23.45 28.83
C SER A 189 -11.83 24.25 29.55
N ASP A 190 -12.05 25.52 29.18
CA ASP A 190 -13.02 26.39 29.88
C ASP A 190 -14.49 26.19 29.46
N LYS A 191 -14.79 25.31 28.49
CA LYS A 191 -16.17 25.05 28.04
C LYS A 191 -16.83 23.79 28.58
N PHE A 192 -16.18 23.05 29.48
CA PHE A 192 -16.79 21.95 30.22
C PHE A 192 -16.89 22.30 31.70
N HIS A 193 -17.76 23.25 32.03
CA HIS A 193 -18.40 23.24 33.35
C HIS A 193 -19.55 22.22 33.28
N PRO A 194 -19.43 21.04 33.92
CA PRO A 194 -20.58 20.18 34.11
C PRO A 194 -21.62 20.95 34.93
N LEU A 195 -22.84 21.03 34.41
CA LEU A 195 -24.00 21.52 35.16
C LEU A 195 -24.13 20.65 36.42
N GLU A 196 -23.88 21.29 37.55
CA GLU A 196 -23.99 20.72 38.88
C GLU A 196 -25.47 20.34 39.12
N ASP A 197 -25.75 19.04 39.11
CA ASP A 197 -27.06 18.48 39.44
C ASP A 197 -27.40 18.85 40.90
N LYS A 198 -28.39 19.73 41.07
CA LYS A 198 -28.97 20.02 42.39
C LYS A 198 -29.80 18.81 42.85
N PRO A 199 -29.59 18.28 44.07
CA PRO A 199 -30.45 17.23 44.61
C PRO A 199 -31.83 17.81 44.95
N VAL A 200 -32.87 17.25 44.33
CA VAL A 200 -34.27 17.49 44.68
C VAL A 200 -34.58 16.75 45.99
N PHE A 201 -34.76 17.51 47.06
CA PHE A 201 -35.38 17.01 48.30
C PHE A 201 -36.89 16.87 48.08
N LEU A 202 -37.39 15.64 48.13
CA LEU A 202 -38.82 15.34 48.28
C LEU A 202 -39.19 15.47 49.77
N VAL A 203 -40.17 16.30 50.07
CA VAL A 203 -40.91 16.38 51.35
C VAL A 203 -42.34 15.92 51.07
#